data_AF-B4GSV2-F1
#
_entry.id   AF-B4GSV2-F1
#
_cell.length_a   1.000
_cell.length_b   1.000
_cell.length_c   1.000
_cell.angle_alpha   90.00
_cell.angle_beta   90.00
_cell.angle_gamma   90.00
#
_symmetry.space_group_name_H-M   'P 1'
#
loop_
_entity.id
_entity.type
_entity.pdbx_description
1 polymer ?
#
loop_
_entity_poly.entity_id
_entity_poly.type
_entity_poly.pdbx_seq_one_letter_code
_entity_poly.pdbx_strand_id
1 'polypeptide(L)' 'MILLEINNRIIEETLLVKYRNAQAGQESIDIRIADFDGVLYHISNVNNDKTKVRISISLKFYKQLQEHGG' A
#
# COMPACT_ATOMS: atom_id res chain seq x y z
N MET A 1 5.69 4.94 -21.68
CA MET A 1 7.09 4.85 -21.21
C MET A 1 7.68 3.56 -21.79
N ILE A 2 8.92 3.57 -22.29
CA ILE A 2 9.53 2.35 -22.88
C ILE A 2 9.91 1.34 -21.77
N LEU A 3 10.31 1.85 -20.60
CA LEU A 3 10.52 1.06 -19.39
C LEU A 3 9.28 1.16 -18.49
N LEU A 4 9.07 0.16 -17.62
CA LEU A 4 8.01 0.18 -16.60
C LEU A 4 8.44 1.03 -15.39
N GLU A 5 7.48 1.67 -14.76
CA GLU A 5 7.68 2.33 -13.47
C GLU A 5 7.78 1.25 -12.37
N ILE A 6 8.78 1.38 -11.49
CA ILE A 6 9.01 0.41 -10.41
C ILE A 6 8.10 0.71 -9.21
N ASN A 7 7.78 1.98 -8.98
CA ASN A 7 6.97 2.41 -7.85
C ASN A 7 5.49 2.27 -8.16
N ASN A 8 4.71 1.80 -7.18
CA ASN A 8 3.27 1.85 -7.28
C ASN A 8 2.78 3.29 -7.03
N ARG A 9 2.43 3.98 -8.10
CA ARG A 9 1.97 5.37 -8.09
C ARG A 9 0.74 5.60 -7.20
N ILE A 10 -0.18 4.63 -7.15
CA ILE A 10 -1.41 4.75 -6.34
C ILE A 10 -1.05 4.76 -4.85
N ILE A 11 -0.13 3.90 -4.41
CA ILE A 11 0.34 3.88 -3.03
C ILE A 11 1.03 5.20 -2.67
N GLU A 12 1.94 5.67 -3.54
CA GLU A 12 2.70 6.89 -3.30
C GLU A 12 1.80 8.12 -3.16
N GLU A 13 0.91 8.34 -4.12
CA GLU A 13 -0.02 9.48 -4.11
C GLU A 13 -0.96 9.42 -2.89
N THR A 14 -1.47 8.22 -2.57
CA THR A 14 -2.33 8.02 -1.39
C THR A 14 -1.62 8.42 -0.10
N LEU A 15 -0.37 7.98 0.08
CA LEU A 15 0.40 8.30 1.28
C LEU A 15 0.78 9.78 1.34
N LEU A 16 1.15 10.39 0.21
CA LEU A 16 1.45 11.82 0.15
C LEU A 16 0.25 12.67 0.59
N VAL A 17 -0.97 12.30 0.17
CA VAL A 17 -2.19 12.98 0.61
C VAL A 17 -2.39 12.80 2.12
N LYS A 18 -2.21 11.58 2.65
CA LYS A 18 -2.34 11.33 4.11
C LYS A 18 -1.30 12.10 4.92
N TYR A 19 -0.06 12.22 4.45
CA TYR A 19 0.98 13.00 5.12
C TYR A 19 0.68 14.50 5.11
N ARG A 20 0.25 15.05 3.96
CA ARG A 20 -0.13 16.46 3.86
C ARG A 20 -1.31 16.82 4.76
N ASN A 21 -2.29 15.92 4.86
CA ASN A 21 -3.49 16.14 5.66
C ASN A 21 -3.34 15.72 7.13
N ALA A 22 -2.16 15.23 7.54
CA ALA A 22 -1.95 14.70 8.89
C ALA A 22 -2.23 15.73 10.01
N GLN A 23 -1.99 17.02 9.74
CA GLN A 23 -2.26 18.11 10.69
C GLN A 23 -3.66 18.75 10.52
N ALA A 24 -4.26 18.63 9.34
CA ALA A 24 -5.56 19.23 9.02
C ALA A 24 -6.75 18.35 9.43
N GLY A 25 -6.51 17.06 9.68
CA GLY A 25 -7.52 16.07 10.06
C GLY A 25 -7.38 14.81 9.21
N GLN A 26 -7.33 13.65 9.87
CA GLN A 26 -7.18 12.37 9.16
C GLN A 26 -8.53 11.77 8.78
N GLU A 27 -8.70 11.51 7.49
CA GLU A 27 -9.86 10.80 6.95
C GLU A 27 -9.66 9.29 7.04
N SER A 28 -10.77 8.54 7.15
CA SER A 28 -10.71 7.09 7.04
C SER A 28 -10.26 6.65 5.65
N ILE A 29 -9.57 5.51 5.57
CA ILE A 29 -9.12 4.92 4.32
C ILE A 29 -9.30 3.41 4.37
N ASP A 30 -9.81 2.86 3.27
CA ASP A 30 -9.90 1.43 2.99
C ASP A 30 -9.87 1.24 1.47
N ILE A 31 -8.70 0.91 0.92
CA ILE A 31 -8.50 0.74 -0.51
C ILE A 31 -7.72 -0.53 -0.82
N ARG A 32 -8.13 -1.23 -1.89
CA ARG A 32 -7.44 -2.40 -2.44
C ARG A 32 -6.89 -2.05 -3.82
N ILE A 33 -5.63 -2.37 -4.06
CA ILE A 33 -4.90 -2.02 -5.27
C ILE A 33 -4.29 -3.30 -5.83
N ALA A 34 -4.40 -3.51 -7.14
CA ALA A 34 -3.71 -4.60 -7.83
C ALA A 34 -2.45 -4.06 -8.52
N ASP A 35 -1.44 -4.92 -8.64
CA ASP A 35 -0.20 -4.65 -9.37
C ASP A 35 0.16 -5.87 -10.25
N PHE A 36 1.30 -5.79 -10.95
CA PHE A 36 1.83 -6.88 -11.77
C PHE A 36 2.03 -8.17 -10.95
N ASP A 37 2.11 -9.30 -11.67
CA ASP A 37 2.29 -10.65 -11.10
C ASP A 37 1.21 -11.11 -10.10
N GLY A 38 0.04 -10.44 -10.13
CA GLY A 38 -1.08 -10.75 -9.25
C GLY A 38 -0.84 -10.34 -7.79
N VAL A 39 0.05 -9.36 -7.57
CA VAL A 39 0.24 -8.72 -6.27
C VAL A 39 -0.99 -7.89 -5.91
N LEU A 40 -1.40 -7.98 -4.66
CA LEU A 40 -2.50 -7.19 -4.11
C LEU A 40 -2.03 -6.40 -2.90
N TYR A 41 -2.30 -5.10 -2.91
CA TYR A 41 -2.10 -4.22 -1.77
C TYR A 41 -3.42 -3.89 -1.10
N HIS A 42 -3.38 -3.71 0.22
CA HIS A 42 -4.50 -3.23 1.03
C HIS A 42 -4.03 -2.11 1.95
N ILE A 43 -4.56 -0.91 1.76
CA ILE A 43 -4.30 0.24 2.63
C ILE A 43 -5.55 0.50 3.46
N SER A 44 -5.42 0.39 4.78
CA SER A 44 -6.54 0.55 5.71
C SER A 44 -6.14 1.21 7.02
N ASN A 45 -7.11 1.69 7.78
CA ASN A 45 -6.86 2.15 9.15
C ASN A 45 -6.78 0.98 10.14
N VAL A 46 -5.78 1.02 11.02
CA VAL A 46 -5.62 -0.01 12.07
C VAL A 46 -6.70 0.17 13.12
N ASN A 47 -7.55 -0.84 13.32
CA ASN A 47 -8.61 -0.82 14.35
C ASN A 47 -9.52 0.43 14.27
N ASN A 48 -9.79 0.94 13.05
CA ASN A 48 -10.51 2.19 12.80
C ASN A 48 -9.86 3.47 13.38
N ASP A 49 -8.61 3.39 13.82
CA ASP A 49 -7.82 4.55 14.22
C ASP A 49 -7.37 5.31 12.96
N LYS A 50 -8.02 6.45 12.70
CA LYS A 50 -7.75 7.27 11.52
C LYS A 50 -6.31 7.76 11.46
N THR A 51 -5.61 7.85 12.60
CA THR A 51 -4.22 8.31 12.68
C THR A 51 -3.20 7.25 12.27
N LYS A 52 -3.62 5.99 12.20
CA LYS A 52 -2.77 4.84 11.88
C LYS A 52 -3.17 4.27 10.54
N VAL A 53 -2.23 4.30 9.59
CA VAL A 53 -2.38 3.69 8.28
C VAL A 53 -1.56 2.40 8.25
N ARG A 54 -2.20 1.28 7.86
CA ARG A 54 -1.56 0.00 7.58
C ARG A 54 -1.56 -0.22 6.09
N ILE A 55 -0.41 -0.65 5.58
CA ILE A 55 -0.25 -1.13 4.21
C ILE A 55 0.10 -2.60 4.31
N SER A 56 -0.71 -3.44 3.68
CA SER A 56 -0.48 -4.88 3.59
C SER A 56 -0.22 -5.23 2.12
N ILE A 57 0.69 -6.17 1.88
CA ILE A 57 0.97 -6.73 0.56
C ILE A 57 0.68 -8.23 0.60
N SER A 58 0.05 -8.74 -0.45
CA SER A 58 -0.26 -10.15 -0.64
C SER A 58 0.36 -10.63 -1.95
N LEU A 59 1.27 -11.59 -1.85
CA LEU A 59 1.91 -12.24 -2.99
C LEU A 59 1.60 -13.73 -2.96
N LYS A 60 1.17 -14.30 -4.09
CA LYS A 60 0.84 -15.74 -4.19
C LYS A 60 2.03 -16.65 -3.85
N PHE A 61 3.24 -16.17 -4.14
CA PHE A 61 4.50 -16.88 -3.98
C PHE A 61 5.34 -16.37 -2.78
N TYR A 62 4.71 -15.69 -1.80
CA TYR A 62 5.44 -15.15 -0.65
C TYR A 62 6.25 -16.21 0.12
N LYS A 63 5.71 -17.44 0.26
CA LYS A 63 6.43 -18.54 0.91
C LYS A 63 7.74 -18.90 0.20
N GLN A 64 7.74 -18.91 -1.13
CA GLN A 64 8.94 -19.21 -1.93
C GLN A 64 9.98 -18.10 -1.79
N LEU A 65 9.55 -16.83 -1.71
CA LEU A 65 10.47 -15.72 -1.43
C LEU A 65 11.11 -15.87 -0.05
N GLN A 66 10.32 -16.25 0.96
CA GLN A 66 10.79 -16.43 2.33
C GLN A 66 11.87 -17.51 2.45
N GLU A 67 11.77 -18.59 1.66
CA GLU A 67 12.79 -19.65 1.60
C GLU A 67 14.17 -19.14 1.13
N HIS A 68 14.20 -18.02 0.41
CA HIS A 68 15.42 -17.39 -0.11
C HIS A 68 15.78 -16.08 0.63
N GLY A 69 15.18 -15.82 1.80
CA GLY A 69 15.47 -14.64 2.62
C GLY A 69 14.67 -13.39 2.26
N GLY A 70 13.56 -13.55 1.54
CA GLY A 70 12.55 -12.51 1.32
C GLY A 70 11.54 -12.34 2.45
#